data_AF-A0A7R9YKI2-F1
#
_entry.id   AF-A0A7R9YKI2-F1
#
_cell.length_a   1.000
_cell.length_b   1.000
_cell.length_c   1.000
_cell.angle_alpha   90.00
_cell.angle_beta   90.00
_cell.angle_gamma   90.00
#
_symmetry.space_group_name_H-M   'P 1'
#
loop_
_entity.id
_entity.type
_entity.pdbx_description
1 polymer ?
#
loop_
_entity_poly.entity_id
_entity_poly.type
_entity_poly.pdbx_seq_one_letter_code
_entity_poly.pdbx_strand_id
1 'polypeptide(L)'
;ARDAARGEAAARALGVRAPGRVEFVPLDVTSDASVASAVEHVASRLAPGMHLHGIVSNAGILWGHALAQQLDVNARGARRFVDAFLPLVRPDGGRVVVVSSGMGPLILGYADADRRAALLHSARLRWAEIDAMAHECAAAHERGGSAELERIGFGGGPFAEAAPDFHHYGLAKMFADAHMASLAHSHPSVCINSCDPGLVWTDLAQSVPRYAGKSREEAGAATPEQGVEAAMRLLFGADGAAGSFAGSGRFYAMSKDRSSLLSSSIDRRPAEPPAPADK
;
A
#
# COMPACT_ATOMS: atom_id res chain seq x y z
N ALA A 1 -9.58 -11.72 -6.21
CA ALA A 1 -10.47 -11.29 -5.10
C ALA A 1 -10.76 -12.50 -4.21
N ARG A 2 -10.96 -12.29 -2.90
CA ARG A 2 -11.23 -13.41 -1.97
C ARG A 2 -12.65 -13.99 -2.09
N ASP A 3 -13.58 -13.18 -2.59
CA ASP A 3 -14.94 -13.59 -2.93
C ASP A 3 -15.02 -13.84 -4.43
N ALA A 4 -15.28 -15.10 -4.81
CA ALA A 4 -15.33 -15.51 -6.21
C ALA A 4 -16.48 -14.86 -6.97
N ALA A 5 -17.68 -14.82 -6.38
CA ALA A 5 -18.87 -14.28 -7.03
C ALA A 5 -18.71 -12.77 -7.33
N ARG A 6 -18.22 -12.00 -6.35
CA ARG A 6 -17.93 -10.57 -6.53
C ARG A 6 -16.80 -10.35 -7.53
N GLY A 7 -15.74 -11.18 -7.46
CA GLY A 7 -14.59 -11.09 -8.35
C GLY A 7 -14.95 -11.34 -9.82
N GLU A 8 -15.71 -12.39 -10.09
CA GLU A 8 -16.21 -12.70 -11.43
C GLU A 8 -17.17 -11.65 -11.95
N ALA A 9 -18.07 -11.14 -11.10
CA ALA A 9 -18.99 -10.06 -11.47
C ALA A 9 -18.22 -8.79 -11.90
N ALA A 10 -17.20 -8.41 -11.13
CA ALA A 10 -16.33 -7.29 -11.47
C ALA A 10 -15.57 -7.53 -12.77
N ALA A 11 -14.99 -8.72 -12.96
CA ALA A 11 -14.26 -9.07 -14.18
C ALA A 11 -15.17 -9.04 -15.43
N ARG A 12 -16.41 -9.54 -15.34
CA ARG A 12 -17.40 -9.43 -16.43
C ARG A 12 -17.72 -7.97 -16.75
N ALA A 13 -18.00 -7.15 -15.74
CA ALA A 13 -18.33 -5.75 -15.93
C ALA A 13 -17.17 -4.96 -16.59
N LEU A 14 -15.93 -5.20 -16.16
CA LEU A 14 -14.73 -4.60 -16.76
C LEU A 14 -14.44 -5.15 -18.16
N GLY A 15 -14.67 -6.45 -18.37
CA GLY A 15 -14.47 -7.15 -19.64
C GLY A 15 -15.36 -6.62 -20.77
N VAL A 16 -16.54 -6.06 -20.46
CA VAL A 16 -17.37 -5.35 -21.45
C VAL A 16 -16.63 -4.14 -22.04
N ARG A 17 -15.86 -3.43 -21.23
CA ARG A 17 -15.09 -2.24 -21.66
C ARG A 17 -13.70 -2.59 -22.19
N ALA A 18 -13.15 -3.74 -21.79
CA ALA A 18 -11.83 -4.21 -22.21
C ALA A 18 -11.84 -5.71 -22.56
N PRO A 19 -12.49 -6.10 -23.68
CA PRO A 19 -12.66 -7.51 -24.04
C PRO A 19 -11.32 -8.24 -24.15
N GLY A 20 -11.23 -9.42 -23.52
CA GLY A 20 -10.03 -10.25 -23.52
C GLY A 20 -8.83 -9.68 -22.75
N ARG A 21 -8.98 -8.54 -22.05
CA ARG A 21 -7.90 -7.91 -21.26
C ARG A 21 -8.05 -8.08 -19.76
N VAL A 22 -9.11 -8.75 -19.29
CA VAL A 22 -9.43 -8.94 -17.87
C VAL A 22 -9.68 -10.42 -17.61
N GLU A 23 -8.92 -10.98 -16.67
CA GLU A 23 -9.12 -12.34 -16.15
C GLU A 23 -9.31 -12.26 -14.64
N PHE A 24 -10.26 -13.01 -14.11
CA PHE A 24 -10.44 -13.15 -12.68
C PHE A 24 -9.54 -14.27 -12.13
N VAL A 25 -8.80 -13.97 -11.07
CA VAL A 25 -8.03 -14.96 -10.29
C VAL A 25 -8.46 -14.86 -8.82
N PRO A 26 -8.94 -15.96 -8.20
CA PRO A 26 -9.19 -16.01 -6.77
C PRO A 26 -7.91 -15.70 -5.98
N LEU A 27 -8.01 -14.82 -4.99
CA LEU A 27 -6.86 -14.40 -4.20
C LEU A 27 -7.32 -13.85 -2.86
N ASP A 28 -6.91 -14.52 -1.79
CA ASP A 28 -6.93 -14.03 -0.41
C ASP A 28 -5.49 -13.83 0.07
N VAL A 29 -5.10 -12.59 0.32
CA VAL A 29 -3.75 -12.22 0.77
C VAL A 29 -3.44 -12.67 2.20
N THR A 30 -4.42 -13.17 2.95
CA THR A 30 -4.21 -13.75 4.29
C THR A 30 -3.84 -15.23 4.25
N SER A 31 -3.91 -15.88 3.08
CA SER A 31 -3.68 -17.31 2.90
C SER A 31 -2.51 -17.59 1.96
N ASP A 32 -1.44 -18.19 2.49
CA ASP A 32 -0.28 -18.60 1.69
C ASP A 32 -0.68 -19.55 0.55
N ALA A 33 -1.59 -20.50 0.82
CA ALA A 33 -2.11 -21.42 -0.19
C ALA A 33 -2.90 -20.70 -1.30
N SER A 34 -3.71 -19.70 -0.93
CA SER A 34 -4.43 -18.90 -1.93
C SER A 34 -3.49 -18.06 -2.79
N VAL A 35 -2.45 -17.46 -2.20
CA VAL A 35 -1.44 -16.70 -2.94
C VAL A 35 -0.64 -17.61 -3.86
N ALA A 36 -0.18 -18.76 -3.39
CA ALA A 36 0.55 -19.74 -4.19
C ALA A 36 -0.27 -20.23 -5.39
N SER A 37 -1.53 -20.60 -5.17
CA SER A 37 -2.44 -21.01 -6.25
C SER A 37 -2.65 -19.89 -7.28
N ALA A 38 -2.76 -18.63 -6.84
CA ALA A 38 -2.87 -17.49 -7.75
C ALA A 38 -1.59 -17.27 -8.57
N VAL A 39 -0.41 -17.44 -7.97
CA VAL A 39 0.88 -17.37 -8.66
C VAL A 39 0.99 -18.48 -9.71
N GLU A 40 0.67 -19.72 -9.36
CA GLU A 40 0.67 -20.87 -10.28
C GLU A 40 -0.28 -20.64 -11.46
N HIS A 41 -1.50 -20.16 -11.18
CA HIS A 41 -2.48 -19.82 -12.20
C HIS A 41 -1.91 -18.78 -13.17
N VAL A 42 -1.39 -17.66 -12.67
CA VAL A 42 -0.82 -16.60 -13.51
C VAL A 42 0.41 -17.07 -14.27
N ALA A 43 1.31 -17.83 -13.64
CA ALA A 43 2.49 -18.39 -14.29
C ALA A 43 2.11 -19.31 -15.46
N SER A 44 1.05 -20.13 -15.30
CA SER A 44 0.56 -21.02 -16.36
C SER A 44 0.02 -20.28 -17.60
N ARG A 45 -0.32 -18.99 -17.46
CA ARG A 45 -0.80 -18.13 -18.55
C ARG A 45 0.31 -17.40 -19.29
N LEU A 46 1.51 -17.34 -18.74
CA LEU A 46 2.66 -16.69 -19.38
C LEU A 46 3.27 -17.63 -20.41
N ALA A 47 3.42 -17.16 -21.65
CA ALA A 47 4.19 -17.90 -22.65
C ALA A 47 5.67 -17.95 -22.24
N PRO A 48 6.47 -18.93 -22.74
CA PRO A 48 7.89 -18.99 -22.45
C PRO A 48 8.61 -17.66 -22.72
N GLY A 49 9.35 -17.17 -21.73
CA GLY A 49 10.07 -15.89 -21.79
C GLY A 49 9.20 -14.64 -21.58
N MET A 50 7.90 -14.79 -21.33
CA MET A 50 7.05 -13.67 -20.92
C MET A 50 7.13 -13.46 -19.41
N HIS A 51 7.07 -12.18 -19.03
CA HIS A 51 7.05 -11.72 -17.65
C HIS A 51 5.91 -10.71 -17.47
N LEU A 52 5.42 -10.56 -16.25
CA LEU A 52 4.51 -9.49 -15.89
C LEU A 52 5.22 -8.15 -16.01
N HIS A 53 4.57 -7.19 -16.66
CA HIS A 53 5.02 -5.80 -16.67
C HIS A 53 5.09 -5.24 -15.25
N GLY A 54 4.09 -5.54 -14.44
CA GLY A 54 4.08 -5.19 -13.04
C GLY A 54 2.90 -5.76 -12.25
N ILE A 55 2.93 -5.51 -10.95
CA ILE A 55 1.93 -5.96 -9.98
C ILE A 55 1.53 -4.82 -9.05
N VAL A 56 0.31 -4.90 -8.52
CA VAL A 56 -0.23 -3.90 -7.58
C VAL A 56 -0.78 -4.60 -6.35
N SER A 57 -0.14 -4.39 -5.20
CA SER A 57 -0.66 -4.80 -3.89
C SER A 57 -1.67 -3.75 -3.40
N ASN A 58 -2.94 -3.94 -3.75
CA ASN A 58 -4.03 -3.00 -3.42
C ASN A 58 -4.90 -3.41 -2.23
N ALA A 59 -4.99 -4.71 -1.93
CA ALA A 59 -5.91 -5.21 -0.90
C ALA A 59 -5.65 -4.52 0.45
N GLY A 60 -6.71 -4.08 1.12
CA GLY A 60 -6.60 -3.47 2.42
C GLY A 60 -7.93 -3.38 3.17
N ILE A 61 -7.84 -3.29 4.49
CA ILE A 61 -8.96 -3.10 5.41
C ILE A 61 -8.66 -1.95 6.39
N LEU A 62 -9.70 -1.33 6.92
CA LEU A 62 -9.62 -0.22 7.87
C LEU A 62 -10.66 -0.42 8.98
N TRP A 63 -11.69 0.41 9.03
CA TRP A 63 -12.48 0.69 10.22
C TRP A 63 -13.21 -0.54 10.74
N GLY A 64 -13.28 -0.70 12.06
CA GLY A 64 -13.95 -1.84 12.69
C GLY A 64 -13.17 -3.15 12.63
N HIS A 65 -11.88 -3.10 12.30
CA HIS A 65 -10.98 -4.25 12.33
C HIS A 65 -9.90 -4.08 13.39
N ALA A 66 -9.67 -5.13 14.18
CA ALA A 66 -8.63 -5.13 15.21
C ALA A 66 -7.23 -4.98 14.59
N LEU A 67 -6.28 -4.43 15.36
CA LEU A 67 -4.89 -4.24 14.94
C LEU A 67 -4.29 -5.51 14.31
N ALA A 68 -4.51 -6.69 14.92
CA ALA A 68 -3.99 -7.95 14.40
C ALA A 68 -4.49 -8.26 12.98
N GLN A 69 -5.78 -7.99 12.70
CA GLN A 69 -6.37 -8.17 11.36
C GLN A 69 -5.80 -7.16 10.37
N GLN A 70 -5.66 -5.89 10.78
CA GLN A 70 -5.10 -4.84 9.94
C GLN A 70 -3.63 -5.14 9.59
N LEU A 71 -2.83 -5.62 10.54
CA LEU A 71 -1.46 -6.07 10.29
C LEU A 71 -1.43 -7.27 9.35
N ASP A 72 -2.31 -8.25 9.54
CA ASP A 72 -2.34 -9.45 8.70
C ASP A 72 -2.71 -9.16 7.24
N VAL A 73 -3.69 -8.28 7.00
CA VAL A 73 -4.07 -7.92 5.62
C VAL A 73 -3.14 -6.87 5.03
N ASN A 74 -2.97 -5.73 5.71
CA ASN A 74 -2.35 -4.55 5.10
C ASN A 74 -0.82 -4.62 5.07
N ALA A 75 -0.19 -5.36 6.00
CA ALA A 75 1.27 -5.53 6.04
C ALA A 75 1.68 -6.93 5.58
N ARG A 76 1.28 -7.99 6.31
CA ARG A 76 1.67 -9.37 5.98
C ARG A 76 1.09 -9.81 4.64
N GLY A 77 -0.16 -9.46 4.35
CA GLY A 77 -0.81 -9.77 3.08
C GLY A 77 -0.16 -9.06 1.90
N ALA A 78 0.20 -7.79 2.08
CA ALA A 78 1.00 -7.07 1.08
C ALA A 78 2.34 -7.76 0.82
N ARG A 79 3.07 -8.15 1.89
CA ARG A 79 4.30 -8.93 1.78
C ARG A 79 4.08 -10.27 1.07
N ARG A 80 3.08 -11.06 1.47
CA ARG A 80 2.80 -12.39 0.88
C ARG A 80 2.56 -12.25 -0.62
N PHE A 81 1.73 -11.29 -1.02
CA PHE A 81 1.45 -11.03 -2.42
C PHE A 81 2.70 -10.57 -3.17
N VAL A 82 3.39 -9.53 -2.70
CA VAL A 82 4.55 -8.97 -3.42
C VAL A 82 5.65 -10.01 -3.55
N ASP A 83 6.06 -10.66 -2.47
CA ASP A 83 7.17 -11.62 -2.47
C ASP A 83 6.88 -12.81 -3.39
N ALA A 84 5.63 -13.29 -3.43
CA ALA A 84 5.26 -14.46 -4.24
C ALA A 84 5.14 -14.13 -5.73
N PHE A 85 4.68 -12.93 -6.09
CA PHE A 85 4.52 -12.52 -7.49
C PHE A 85 5.77 -11.86 -8.09
N LEU A 86 6.69 -11.34 -7.26
CA LEU A 86 7.91 -10.67 -7.72
C LEU A 86 8.74 -11.51 -8.72
N PRO A 87 8.91 -12.84 -8.57
CA PRO A 87 9.63 -13.67 -9.55
C PRO A 87 8.99 -13.70 -10.94
N LEU A 88 7.69 -13.42 -11.06
CA LEU A 88 6.99 -13.35 -12.35
C LEU A 88 7.13 -11.98 -13.01
N VAL A 89 7.53 -10.95 -12.25
CA VAL A 89 7.73 -9.59 -12.76
C VAL A 89 9.02 -9.52 -13.59
N ARG A 90 9.02 -8.67 -14.63
CA ARG A 90 10.22 -8.43 -15.46
C ARG A 90 11.43 -8.12 -14.57
N PRO A 91 12.56 -8.84 -14.74
CA PRO A 91 13.74 -8.66 -13.89
C PRO A 91 14.36 -7.26 -14.07
N ASP A 92 14.29 -6.72 -15.28
CA ASP A 92 14.73 -5.36 -15.60
C ASP A 92 13.55 -4.48 -15.99
N GLY A 93 13.37 -3.39 -15.24
CA GLY A 93 12.33 -2.41 -15.50
C GLY A 93 10.92 -2.88 -15.15
N GLY A 94 10.76 -3.98 -14.42
CA GLY A 94 9.48 -4.38 -13.84
C GLY A 94 8.92 -3.32 -12.86
N ARG A 95 7.62 -3.39 -12.59
CA ARG A 95 6.91 -2.45 -11.72
C ARG A 95 6.20 -3.15 -10.56
N VAL A 96 6.45 -2.71 -9.34
CA VAL A 96 5.70 -3.15 -8.16
C VAL A 96 5.16 -1.91 -7.48
N VAL A 97 3.84 -1.88 -7.30
CA VAL A 97 3.15 -0.79 -6.59
C VAL A 97 2.47 -1.33 -5.35
N VAL A 98 2.80 -0.78 -4.19
CA VAL A 98 2.09 -1.03 -2.93
C VAL A 98 1.14 0.12 -2.67
N VAL A 99 -0.17 -0.12 -2.69
CA VAL A 99 -1.16 0.91 -2.34
C VAL A 99 -1.16 1.05 -0.82
N SER A 100 -0.54 2.13 -0.36
CA SER A 100 -0.38 2.48 1.04
C SER A 100 -1.38 3.57 1.43
N SER A 101 -0.99 4.48 2.32
CA SER A 101 -1.76 5.64 2.76
C SER A 101 -0.83 6.65 3.40
N GLY A 102 -1.16 7.94 3.34
CA GLY A 102 -0.47 8.97 4.10
C GLY A 102 -0.49 8.75 5.62
N MET A 103 -1.30 7.83 6.13
CA MET A 103 -1.25 7.38 7.52
C MET A 103 0.03 6.64 7.88
N GLY A 104 0.66 5.93 6.93
CA GLY A 104 1.94 5.23 7.14
C GLY A 104 3.06 6.18 7.58
N PRO A 105 3.49 7.13 6.72
CA PRO A 105 4.49 8.14 7.08
C PRO A 105 4.07 9.00 8.28
N LEU A 106 2.78 9.27 8.45
CA LEU A 106 2.29 10.06 9.58
C LEU A 106 2.51 9.34 10.92
N ILE A 107 2.13 8.06 11.02
CA ILE A 107 2.34 7.26 12.23
C ILE A 107 3.84 6.98 12.44
N LEU A 108 4.62 6.77 11.39
CA LEU A 108 6.08 6.66 11.51
C LEU A 108 6.70 7.93 12.10
N GLY A 109 6.11 9.10 11.87
CA GLY A 109 6.53 10.37 12.48
C GLY A 109 6.27 10.46 14.00
N TYR A 110 5.36 9.65 14.54
CA TYR A 110 5.10 9.54 15.99
C TYR A 110 5.86 8.39 16.66
N ALA A 111 6.51 7.52 15.89
CA ALA A 111 7.35 6.47 16.45
C ALA A 111 8.61 7.07 17.09
N ASP A 112 9.10 6.40 18.13
CA ASP A 112 10.35 6.79 18.79
C ASP A 112 11.52 6.77 17.82
N ALA A 113 12.55 7.57 18.12
CA ALA A 113 13.71 7.77 17.24
C ALA A 113 14.37 6.45 16.81
N ASP A 114 14.50 5.49 17.74
CA ASP A 114 15.12 4.19 17.47
C ASP A 114 14.26 3.30 16.57
N ARG A 115 12.94 3.25 16.82
CA ARG A 115 11.99 2.50 15.97
C ARG A 115 11.94 3.08 14.57
N ARG A 116 11.89 4.41 14.47
CA ARG A 116 11.91 5.13 13.20
C ARG A 116 13.23 4.89 12.45
N ALA A 117 14.38 4.96 13.14
CA ALA A 117 15.68 4.70 12.54
C ALA A 117 15.80 3.26 12.02
N ALA A 118 15.33 2.27 12.79
CA ALA A 118 15.33 0.87 12.38
C ALA A 118 14.50 0.65 11.10
N LEU A 119 13.28 1.19 11.04
CA LEU A 119 12.39 1.07 9.88
C LEU A 119 12.90 1.80 8.63
N LEU A 120 13.72 2.84 8.81
CA LEU A 120 14.32 3.60 7.70
C LEU A 120 15.63 3.01 7.17
N HIS A 121 16.22 2.04 7.85
CA HIS A 121 17.51 1.46 7.46
C HIS A 121 17.36 0.31 6.43
N SER A 122 16.75 0.62 5.28
CA SER A 122 16.33 -0.36 4.26
C SER A 122 17.42 -1.32 3.77
N ALA A 123 18.69 -0.90 3.78
CA ALA A 123 19.81 -1.76 3.39
C ALA A 123 19.99 -3.00 4.30
N ARG A 124 19.68 -2.85 5.59
CA ARG A 124 19.82 -3.92 6.59
C ARG A 124 18.49 -4.52 7.00
N LEU A 125 17.41 -3.75 6.92
CA LEU A 125 16.08 -4.18 7.34
C LEU A 125 15.62 -5.39 6.53
N ARG A 126 15.15 -6.43 7.22
CA ARG A 126 14.56 -7.64 6.66
C ARG A 126 13.14 -7.83 7.17
N TRP A 127 12.35 -8.61 6.45
CA TRP A 127 10.99 -8.92 6.84
C TRP A 127 10.87 -9.49 8.26
N ALA A 128 11.81 -10.34 8.69
CA ALA A 128 11.79 -10.90 10.04
C ALA A 128 11.82 -9.84 11.14
N GLU A 129 12.57 -8.75 10.95
CA GLU A 129 12.63 -7.63 11.91
C GLU A 129 11.34 -6.82 11.88
N ILE A 130 10.80 -6.56 10.68
CA ILE A 130 9.51 -5.87 10.49
C ILE A 130 8.38 -6.66 11.15
N ASP A 131 8.31 -7.97 10.92
CA ASP A 131 7.26 -8.83 11.46
C ASP A 131 7.39 -9.02 12.98
N ALA A 132 8.61 -9.07 13.51
CA ALA A 132 8.83 -9.05 14.96
C ALA A 132 8.28 -7.76 15.59
N MET A 133 8.53 -6.60 14.98
CA MET A 133 7.95 -5.32 15.43
C MET A 133 6.42 -5.30 15.30
N ALA A 134 5.87 -5.81 14.19
CA ALA A 134 4.42 -5.92 14.01
C ALA A 134 3.77 -6.86 15.05
N HIS A 135 4.41 -7.97 15.37
CA HIS A 135 3.98 -8.89 16.41
C HIS A 135 4.05 -8.24 17.80
N GLU A 136 5.12 -7.51 18.11
CA GLU A 136 5.27 -6.73 19.34
C GLU A 136 4.13 -5.72 19.50
N CYS A 137 3.79 -4.98 18.43
CA CYS A 137 2.64 -4.06 18.41
C CYS A 137 1.33 -4.76 18.69
N ALA A 138 1.03 -5.88 18.02
CA ALA A 138 -0.20 -6.64 18.25
C ALA A 138 -0.31 -7.09 19.71
N ALA A 139 0.75 -7.70 20.25
CA ALA A 139 0.78 -8.17 21.63
C ALA A 139 0.69 -7.02 22.65
N ALA A 140 1.31 -5.87 22.37
CA ALA A 140 1.21 -4.69 23.22
C ALA A 140 -0.21 -4.13 23.24
N HIS A 141 -0.83 -3.98 22.07
CA HIS A 141 -2.20 -3.50 21.97
C HIS A 141 -3.19 -4.42 22.69
N GLU A 142 -3.02 -5.74 22.61
CA GLU A 142 -3.85 -6.71 23.35
C GLU A 142 -3.71 -6.57 24.87
N ARG A 143 -2.54 -6.20 25.39
CA ARG A 143 -2.31 -6.02 26.83
C ARG A 143 -2.91 -4.74 27.38
N GLY A 144 -2.89 -3.63 26.63
CA GLY A 144 -3.21 -2.32 27.19
C GLY A 144 -3.52 -1.23 26.18
N GLY A 145 -3.93 -1.59 24.97
CA GLY A 145 -4.37 -0.65 23.96
C GLY A 145 -3.25 0.27 23.46
N SER A 146 -3.61 1.50 23.13
CA SER A 146 -2.68 2.48 22.55
C SER A 146 -1.59 2.95 23.52
N ALA A 147 -1.84 2.93 24.84
CA ALA A 147 -0.84 3.27 25.84
C ALA A 147 0.35 2.29 25.84
N GLU A 148 0.08 1.00 25.63
CA GLU A 148 1.13 -0.02 25.50
C GLU A 148 1.90 0.10 24.18
N LEU A 149 1.25 0.55 23.09
CA LEU A 149 1.92 0.86 21.82
C LEU A 149 2.90 2.04 21.98
N GLU A 150 2.48 3.09 22.68
CA GLU A 150 3.35 4.23 23.02
C GLU A 150 4.57 3.75 23.81
N ARG A 151 4.37 2.90 24.83
CA ARG A 151 5.44 2.39 25.70
C ARG A 151 6.53 1.60 24.96
N ILE A 152 6.19 0.97 23.82
CA ILE A 152 7.16 0.23 22.99
C ILE A 152 7.73 1.07 21.82
N GLY A 153 7.38 2.36 21.76
CA GLY A 153 7.88 3.33 20.79
C GLY A 153 7.10 3.40 19.49
N PHE A 154 5.84 2.94 19.47
CA PHE A 154 4.94 2.95 18.31
C PHE A 154 3.72 3.85 18.56
N GLY A 155 3.98 5.07 19.02
CA GLY A 155 2.96 6.06 19.32
C GLY A 155 2.05 6.41 18.15
N GLY A 156 0.83 6.86 18.47
CA GLY A 156 -0.20 7.21 17.49
C GLY A 156 -0.50 8.70 17.39
N GLY A 157 0.16 9.51 18.23
CA GLY A 157 -0.17 10.92 18.42
C GLY A 157 -1.67 11.11 18.69
N PRO A 158 -2.35 12.06 18.03
CA PRO A 158 -3.78 12.32 18.28
C PRO A 158 -4.69 11.15 17.91
N PHE A 159 -4.23 10.21 17.07
CA PHE A 159 -5.05 9.07 16.65
C PHE A 159 -5.11 7.96 17.69
N ALA A 160 -4.12 7.87 18.58
CA ALA A 160 -4.03 6.82 19.60
C ALA A 160 -5.32 6.73 20.45
N GLU A 161 -5.92 7.87 20.75
CA GLU A 161 -7.15 7.97 21.56
C GLU A 161 -8.38 8.35 20.73
N ALA A 162 -8.26 9.36 19.85
CA ALA A 162 -9.42 9.91 19.16
C ALA A 162 -9.96 9.01 18.03
N ALA A 163 -9.09 8.20 17.44
CA ALA A 163 -9.46 7.28 16.35
C ALA A 163 -8.45 6.13 16.23
N PRO A 164 -8.45 5.16 17.17
CA PRO A 164 -7.43 4.12 17.25
C PRO A 164 -7.33 3.26 15.98
N ASP A 165 -8.43 3.06 15.25
CA ASP A 165 -8.42 2.34 13.97
C ASP A 165 -7.49 3.01 12.94
N PHE A 166 -7.36 4.34 12.96
CA PHE A 166 -6.41 5.06 12.09
C PHE A 166 -4.96 4.90 12.56
N HIS A 167 -4.72 4.81 13.88
CA HIS A 167 -3.40 4.47 14.40
C HIS A 167 -2.99 3.07 13.97
N HIS A 168 -3.87 2.08 14.10
CA HIS A 168 -3.63 0.69 13.68
C HIS A 168 -3.39 0.58 12.17
N TYR A 169 -4.20 1.28 11.40
CA TYR A 169 -4.06 1.33 9.95
C TYR A 169 -2.74 1.94 9.54
N GLY A 170 -2.34 3.05 10.17
CA GLY A 170 -1.06 3.68 9.92
C GLY A 170 0.12 2.79 10.32
N LEU A 171 0.06 2.06 11.43
CA LEU A 171 1.09 1.06 11.79
C LEU A 171 1.21 -0.01 10.69
N ALA A 172 0.09 -0.57 10.24
CA ALA A 172 0.12 -1.61 9.22
C ALA A 172 0.64 -1.09 7.87
N LYS A 173 0.24 0.12 7.45
CA LYS A 173 0.75 0.75 6.22
C LYS A 173 2.23 1.12 6.32
N MET A 174 2.67 1.63 7.46
CA MET A 174 4.08 1.89 7.75
C MET A 174 4.95 0.63 7.60
N PHE A 175 4.52 -0.51 8.16
CA PHE A 175 5.27 -1.77 8.01
C PHE A 175 5.29 -2.27 6.56
N ALA A 176 4.20 -2.09 5.81
CA ALA A 176 4.15 -2.40 4.38
C ALA A 176 5.14 -1.53 3.58
N ASP A 177 5.22 -0.23 3.89
CA ASP A 177 6.13 0.72 3.24
C ASP A 177 7.60 0.44 3.59
N ALA A 178 7.89 0.03 4.82
CA ALA A 178 9.24 -0.40 5.23
C ALA A 178 9.68 -1.67 4.49
N HIS A 179 8.78 -2.65 4.34
CA HIS A 179 9.05 -3.85 3.54
C HIS A 179 9.30 -3.52 2.07
N MET A 180 8.45 -2.65 1.49
CA MET A 180 8.60 -2.14 0.12
C MET A 180 9.98 -1.48 -0.08
N ALA A 181 10.41 -0.62 0.84
CA ALA A 181 11.71 0.04 0.76
C ALA A 181 12.89 -0.96 0.87
N SER A 182 12.77 -1.99 1.70
CA SER A 182 13.75 -3.08 1.79
C SER A 182 13.83 -3.91 0.50
N LEU A 183 12.68 -4.25 -0.09
CA LEU A 183 12.62 -4.95 -1.38
C LEU A 183 13.24 -4.13 -2.51
N ALA A 184 12.92 -2.83 -2.58
CA ALA A 184 13.50 -1.92 -3.57
C ALA A 184 15.03 -1.86 -3.49
N HIS A 185 15.59 -1.90 -2.27
CA HIS A 185 17.03 -1.95 -2.06
C HIS A 185 17.66 -3.26 -2.57
N SER A 186 17.00 -4.39 -2.33
CA SER A 186 17.50 -5.72 -2.73
C SER A 186 17.25 -6.07 -4.21
N HIS A 187 16.36 -5.34 -4.88
CA HIS A 187 16.00 -5.54 -6.29
C HIS A 187 16.17 -4.25 -7.10
N PRO A 188 17.40 -3.72 -7.25
CA PRO A 188 17.64 -2.41 -7.85
C PRO A 188 17.23 -2.30 -9.33
N SER A 189 17.08 -3.42 -10.04
CA SER A 189 16.62 -3.49 -11.43
C SER A 189 15.09 -3.41 -11.58
N VAL A 190 14.34 -3.59 -10.48
CA VAL A 190 12.88 -3.49 -10.43
C VAL A 190 12.49 -2.18 -9.75
N CYS A 191 11.50 -1.49 -10.33
CA CYS A 191 10.96 -0.27 -9.74
C CYS A 191 9.85 -0.66 -8.75
N ILE A 192 10.14 -0.58 -7.45
CA ILE A 192 9.28 -1.00 -6.35
C ILE A 192 8.97 0.23 -5.52
N ASN A 193 7.70 0.65 -5.50
CA ASN A 193 7.29 1.90 -4.86
C ASN A 193 5.94 1.73 -4.15
N SER A 194 5.66 2.64 -3.22
CA SER A 194 4.35 2.77 -2.58
C SER A 194 3.63 4.04 -3.01
N CYS A 195 2.30 4.07 -2.92
CA CYS A 195 1.55 5.30 -3.14
C CYS A 195 0.35 5.45 -2.21
N ASP A 196 0.02 6.70 -1.88
CA ASP A 196 -1.25 7.11 -1.30
C ASP A 196 -2.24 7.46 -2.41
N PRO A 197 -3.39 6.76 -2.53
CA PRO A 197 -4.43 7.12 -3.48
C PRO A 197 -5.25 8.35 -3.04
N GLY A 198 -5.04 8.83 -1.81
CA GLY A 198 -5.84 9.86 -1.17
C GLY A 198 -7.19 9.32 -0.66
N LEU A 199 -8.11 10.23 -0.34
CA LEU A 199 -9.46 9.85 0.05
C LEU A 199 -10.27 9.46 -1.19
N VAL A 200 -10.44 8.15 -1.41
CA VAL A 200 -11.18 7.60 -2.54
C VAL A 200 -12.51 7.03 -2.08
N TRP A 201 -13.60 7.38 -2.79
CA TRP A 201 -14.95 6.97 -2.46
C TRP A 201 -15.20 5.48 -2.75
N THR A 202 -14.90 4.66 -1.76
CA THR A 202 -15.01 3.20 -1.76
C THR A 202 -15.76 2.73 -0.52
N ASP A 203 -16.10 1.45 -0.44
CA ASP A 203 -16.66 0.86 0.79
C ASP A 203 -15.74 1.08 1.99
N LEU A 204 -14.42 1.08 1.79
CA LEU A 204 -13.43 1.35 2.84
C LEU A 204 -13.56 2.78 3.39
N ALA A 205 -13.67 3.79 2.53
CA ALA A 205 -13.89 5.17 2.99
C ALA A 205 -15.26 5.33 3.66
N GLN A 206 -16.31 4.72 3.10
CA GLN A 206 -17.67 4.79 3.65
C GLN A 206 -17.81 4.08 5.00
N SER A 207 -16.94 3.11 5.31
CA SER A 207 -16.92 2.44 6.62
C SER A 207 -16.46 3.35 7.77
N VAL A 208 -15.78 4.47 7.46
CA VAL A 208 -15.28 5.40 8.48
C VAL A 208 -16.43 6.29 8.97
N PRO A 209 -16.72 6.36 10.29
CA PRO A 209 -17.85 7.10 10.85
C PRO A 209 -17.88 8.58 10.48
N ARG A 210 -16.72 9.21 10.29
CA ARG A 210 -16.62 10.61 9.84
C ARG A 210 -17.29 10.87 8.48
N TYR A 211 -17.43 9.83 7.65
CA TYR A 211 -18.03 9.88 6.32
C TYR A 211 -19.40 9.18 6.27
N ALA A 212 -19.89 8.64 7.38
CA ALA A 212 -21.20 8.00 7.44
C ALA A 212 -22.30 8.98 7.04
N GLY A 213 -23.17 8.55 6.12
CA GLY A 213 -24.29 9.34 5.62
C GLY A 213 -23.92 10.49 4.68
N LYS A 214 -22.63 10.71 4.37
CA LYS A 214 -22.20 11.74 3.42
C LYS A 214 -22.24 11.24 1.98
N SER A 215 -22.46 12.15 1.04
CA SER A 215 -22.13 11.95 -0.35
C SER A 215 -20.62 12.02 -0.59
N ARG A 216 -20.19 11.57 -1.78
CA ARG A 216 -18.79 11.68 -2.21
C ARG A 216 -18.33 13.14 -2.20
N GLU A 217 -19.17 14.04 -2.71
CA GLU A 217 -18.91 15.47 -2.82
C GLU A 217 -18.77 16.12 -1.43
N GLU A 218 -19.66 15.79 -0.49
CA GLU A 218 -19.61 16.27 0.89
C GLU A 218 -18.37 15.78 1.66
N ALA A 219 -17.90 14.58 1.33
CA ALA A 219 -16.66 14.03 1.87
C ALA A 219 -15.40 14.63 1.23
N GLY A 220 -15.54 15.35 0.09
CA GLY A 220 -14.42 15.81 -0.71
C GLY A 220 -13.60 14.66 -1.30
N ALA A 221 -14.24 13.51 -1.55
CA ALA A 221 -13.58 12.29 -1.96
C ALA A 221 -13.45 12.17 -3.49
N ALA A 222 -12.31 11.63 -3.92
CA ALA A 222 -12.05 11.28 -5.31
C ALA A 222 -12.91 10.07 -5.75
N THR A 223 -13.19 9.95 -7.04
CA THR A 223 -13.79 8.72 -7.58
C THR A 223 -12.76 7.58 -7.61
N PRO A 224 -13.18 6.30 -7.70
CA PRO A 224 -12.25 5.18 -7.91
C PRO A 224 -11.32 5.36 -9.12
N GLU A 225 -11.81 5.92 -10.23
CA GLU A 225 -11.02 6.21 -11.43
C GLU A 225 -9.92 7.24 -11.17
N GLN A 226 -10.23 8.26 -10.35
CA GLN A 226 -9.22 9.20 -9.87
C GLN A 226 -8.25 8.52 -8.88
N GLY A 227 -8.75 7.65 -8.00
CA GLY A 227 -7.94 6.96 -7.00
C GLY A 227 -6.79 6.12 -7.58
N VAL A 228 -6.94 5.58 -8.79
CA VAL A 228 -5.91 4.75 -9.44
C VAL A 228 -4.80 5.55 -10.13
N GLU A 229 -4.93 6.87 -10.27
CA GLU A 229 -4.04 7.67 -11.11
C GLU A 229 -2.57 7.56 -10.68
N ALA A 230 -2.27 7.62 -9.39
CA ALA A 230 -0.91 7.47 -8.89
C ALA A 230 -0.31 6.10 -9.24
N ALA A 231 -1.08 5.03 -9.02
CA ALA A 231 -0.66 3.68 -9.36
C ALA A 231 -0.46 3.50 -10.87
N MET A 232 -1.35 4.06 -11.70
CA MET A 232 -1.25 4.03 -13.15
C MET A 232 0.01 4.76 -13.64
N ARG A 233 0.30 5.95 -13.10
CA ARG A 233 1.52 6.69 -13.41
C ARG A 233 2.76 5.90 -13.00
N LEU A 234 2.76 5.23 -11.84
CA LEU A 234 3.89 4.37 -11.42
C LEU A 234 4.08 3.13 -12.30
N LEU A 235 2.99 2.53 -12.79
CA LEU A 235 3.06 1.38 -13.69
C LEU A 235 3.52 1.77 -15.09
N PHE A 236 3.00 2.87 -15.66
CA PHE A 236 3.11 3.14 -17.10
C PHE A 236 3.84 4.43 -17.47
N GLY A 237 4.19 5.28 -16.49
CA GLY A 237 4.77 6.61 -16.71
C GLY A 237 3.71 7.69 -16.88
N ALA A 238 4.14 8.96 -16.91
CA ALA A 238 3.31 10.05 -17.42
C ALA A 238 3.35 9.97 -18.96
N ASP A 239 2.18 9.77 -19.59
CA ASP A 239 1.99 9.70 -21.04
C ASP A 239 2.46 8.43 -21.76
N GLY A 240 2.70 7.32 -21.05
CA GLY A 240 3.11 6.05 -21.67
C GLY A 240 4.54 6.06 -22.23
N ALA A 241 5.22 7.21 -22.19
CA ALA A 241 6.66 7.26 -22.23
C ALA A 241 7.18 6.69 -20.89
N ALA A 242 8.09 5.73 -20.96
CA ALA A 242 8.85 5.26 -19.82
C ALA A 242 9.76 6.38 -19.30
N GLY A 243 9.17 7.44 -18.75
CA GLY A 243 9.85 8.60 -18.20
C GLY A 243 10.41 8.27 -16.83
N SER A 244 11.73 8.39 -16.72
CA SER A 244 12.55 8.53 -15.49
C SER A 244 11.73 8.78 -14.21
N PHE A 245 11.31 7.73 -13.52
CA PHE A 245 10.80 7.84 -12.17
C PHE A 245 11.92 8.30 -11.23
N ALA A 246 11.57 9.07 -10.20
CA ALA A 246 12.50 9.58 -9.19
C ALA A 246 13.21 8.52 -8.32
N GLY A 247 13.15 7.23 -8.67
CA GLY A 247 13.82 6.12 -8.00
C GLY A 247 12.89 4.97 -7.61
N SER A 248 13.50 3.91 -7.07
CA SER A 248 12.83 2.79 -6.39
C SER A 248 12.88 3.04 -4.87
N GLY A 249 11.95 2.46 -4.11
CA GLY A 249 11.91 2.54 -2.64
C GLY A 249 11.32 3.85 -2.11
N ARG A 250 10.46 4.51 -2.90
CA ARG A 250 9.86 5.81 -2.57
C ARG A 250 8.36 5.70 -2.32
N PHE A 251 7.85 6.72 -1.64
CA PHE A 251 6.42 6.90 -1.37
C PHE A 251 5.89 8.04 -2.26
N TYR A 252 4.75 7.81 -2.92
CA TYR A 252 4.18 8.75 -3.89
C TYR A 252 2.74 9.15 -3.56
N ALA A 253 2.34 10.33 -4.01
CA ALA A 253 0.95 10.79 -3.94
C ALA A 253 0.70 11.80 -5.08
N MET A 254 -0.54 11.91 -5.53
CA MET A 254 -0.91 12.99 -6.45
C MET A 254 -0.84 14.35 -5.73
N SER A 255 -0.43 15.40 -6.44
CA SER A 255 -0.61 16.78 -5.99
C SER A 255 -2.09 17.10 -5.77
N LYS A 256 -2.40 18.17 -5.03
CA LYS A 256 -3.79 18.51 -4.69
C LYS A 256 -4.65 18.79 -5.92
N ASP A 257 -4.06 19.47 -6.91
CA ASP A 257 -4.66 19.74 -8.22
C ASP A 257 -4.59 18.54 -9.18
N ARG A 258 -3.94 17.44 -8.75
CA ARG A 258 -3.71 16.20 -9.49
C ARG A 258 -2.93 16.37 -10.80
N SER A 259 -2.21 17.48 -10.97
CA SER A 259 -1.38 17.71 -12.15
C SER A 259 -0.10 16.88 -12.14
N SER A 260 0.45 16.60 -10.96
CA SER A 260 1.77 15.99 -10.80
C SER A 260 1.78 14.84 -9.78
N LEU A 261 2.77 13.95 -9.93
CA LEU A 261 3.03 12.87 -8.98
C LEU A 261 4.20 13.27 -8.09
N LEU A 262 3.91 13.53 -6.82
CA LEU A 262 4.88 13.95 -5.81
C LEU A 262 5.51 12.72 -5.16
N SER A 263 6.76 12.86 -4.68
CA SER A 263 7.46 11.75 -4.03
C SER A 263 8.23 12.17 -2.77
N SER A 264 8.37 11.24 -1.84
CA SER A 264 9.13 11.37 -0.60
C SER A 264 9.79 10.04 -0.22
N SER A 265 10.58 10.06 0.85
CA SER A 265 10.89 8.86 1.63
C SER A 265 9.66 8.42 2.45
N ILE A 266 9.68 7.18 2.93
CA ILE A 266 8.54 6.55 3.62
C ILE A 266 8.18 7.17 4.99
N ASP A 267 9.00 8.08 5.53
CA ASP A 267 8.75 8.79 6.81
C ASP A 267 8.03 10.12 6.66
N ARG A 268 7.71 10.55 5.44
CA ARG A 268 7.04 11.83 5.21
C ARG A 268 6.00 11.69 4.12
N ARG A 269 4.90 12.42 4.25
CA ARG A 269 3.97 12.59 3.14
C ARG A 269 4.63 13.44 2.04
N PRO A 270 4.42 13.11 0.75
CA PRO A 270 4.84 13.96 -0.35
C PRO A 270 4.21 15.35 -0.20
N ALA A 271 5.01 16.38 -0.43
CA ALA A 271 4.56 17.77 -0.35
C ALA A 271 5.04 18.51 -1.59
N GLU A 272 4.24 19.48 -2.03
CA GLU A 272 4.67 20.43 -3.05
C GLU A 272 5.81 21.27 -2.48
N PRO A 273 6.84 21.60 -3.29
CA PRO A 273 7.84 22.56 -2.87
C PRO A 273 7.15 23.90 -2.56
N PRO A 274 7.63 24.65 -1.56
CA PRO A 274 7.09 25.98 -1.28
C PRO A 274 7.16 26.84 -2.55
N ALA A 275 6.14 27.67 -2.78
CA ALA A 275 6.19 28.64 -3.87
C ALA A 275 7.50 29.46 -3.75
N PRO A 276 8.17 29.77 -4.87
CA PRO A 276 9.35 30.62 -4.81
C PRO A 276 8.97 31.91 -4.09
N ALA A 277 9.75 32.29 -3.08
CA ALA A 277 9.56 33.58 -2.41
C ALA A 277 9.64 34.67 -3.49
N ASP A 278 8.59 35.47 -3.61
CA ASP A 278 8.56 36.62 -4.51
C ASP A 278 9.84 37.44 -4.25
N LYS A 279 10.67 37.57 -5.29
CA LYS A 279 11.91 38.36 -5.27
C LYS A 279 11.61 39.84 -5.49
#